data_AF-A0A831WJY7-F1
#
_entry.id   AF-A0A831WJY7-F1
#
_cell.length_a   1.000
_cell.length_b   1.000
_cell.length_c   1.000
_cell.angle_alpha   90.00
_cell.angle_beta   90.00
_cell.angle_gamma   90.00
#
_symmetry.space_group_name_H-M   'P 1'
#
loop_
_entity.id
_entity.type
_entity.pdbx_description
1 polymer ?
#
loop_
_entity_poly.entity_id
_entity_poly.type
_entity_poly.pdbx_seq_one_letter_code
_entity_poly.pdbx_strand_id
1 'polypeptide(L)' 'IDAFSAHAGKKDLDYYTEQIQGLEKIFLVHGEAEQMYSFAQRLEKKTQAEIFMPERGEEFSLK' A
#
# COMPACT_ATOMS: atom_id res chain seq x y z
N ILE A 1 14.83 -7.06 16.46
CA ILE A 1 14.15 -5.76 16.25
C ILE A 1 15.05 -4.97 15.31
N ASP A 2 14.65 -4.86 14.04
CA ASP A 2 15.34 -4.04 13.04
C ASP A 2 14.96 -2.56 13.23
N ALA A 3 15.27 -1.99 14.39
CA ALA A 3 14.93 -0.61 14.76
C ALA A 3 15.71 0.46 13.98
N PHE A 4 16.64 0.06 13.10
CA PHE A 4 17.44 0.97 12.28
C PHE A 4 17.00 1.00 10.81
N SER A 5 15.95 0.25 10.43
CA SER A 5 15.35 0.38 9.10
C SER A 5 14.54 1.67 9.03
N ALA A 6 14.75 2.47 7.99
CA ALA A 6 13.96 3.67 7.72
C ALA A 6 12.59 3.34 7.08
N HIS A 7 12.29 2.06 6.83
CA HIS A 7 11.02 1.65 6.26
C HIS A 7 9.95 1.51 7.35
N ALA A 8 8.77 2.07 7.08
CA ALA A 8 7.60 1.91 7.93
C ALA A 8 7.26 0.43 8.12
N GLY A 9 7.05 0.02 9.37
CA GLY A 9 6.61 -1.34 9.66
C GLY A 9 5.13 -1.53 9.30
N LYS A 10 4.64 -2.77 9.50
CA LYS A 10 3.25 -3.13 9.22
C LYS A 10 2.23 -2.18 9.87
N LYS A 11 2.39 -1.90 11.17
CA LYS A 11 1.43 -1.06 11.91
C LYS A 11 1.50 0.41 11.49
N ASP A 12 2.70 0.89 11.16
CA ASP A 12 2.92 2.27 10.73
C ASP A 12 2.31 2.51 9.36
N LEU A 13 2.46 1.55 8.43
CA LEU A 13 1.81 1.60 7.11
C LEU A 13 0.29 1.55 7.22
N ASP A 14 -0.25 0.62 8.02
CA ASP A 14 -1.68 0.52 8.26
C ASP A 14 -2.22 1.86 8.84
N TYR A 15 -1.55 2.42 9.85
CA TYR A 15 -1.92 3.71 10.45
C TYR A 15 -1.84 4.86 9.45
N TYR A 16 -0.76 4.95 8.68
CA TYR A 16 -0.57 5.99 7.67
C TYR A 16 -1.72 6.03 6.67
N THR A 17 -2.16 4.88 6.18
CA THR A 17 -3.26 4.81 5.21
C THR A 17 -4.62 5.21 5.80
N GLU A 18 -4.84 4.97 7.09
CA GLU A 18 -6.08 5.39 7.78
C GLU A 18 -6.17 6.91 8.00
N GLN A 19 -5.03 7.61 8.04
CA GLN A 19 -5.01 9.06 8.27
C GLN A 19 -5.30 9.88 7.01
N ILE A 20 -5.24 9.29 5.83
CA ILE A 20 -5.43 10.02 4.57
C ILE A 20 -6.91 9.95 4.17
N GLN A 21 -7.56 11.11 4.14
CA GLN A 21 -8.97 11.23 3.78
C GLN A 21 -9.17 11.29 2.26
N GLY A 22 -10.27 10.72 1.77
CA GLY A 22 -10.63 10.79 0.35
C GLY A 22 -9.76 9.94 -0.58
N LEU A 23 -9.18 8.85 -0.06
CA LEU A 23 -8.33 7.99 -0.86
C LEU A 23 -9.16 7.16 -1.86
N GLU A 24 -8.90 7.37 -3.15
CA GLU A 24 -9.61 6.67 -4.23
C GLU A 24 -8.82 5.49 -4.78
N LYS A 25 -7.48 5.62 -4.87
CA LYS A 25 -6.60 4.63 -5.50
C LYS A 25 -5.28 4.48 -4.72
N ILE A 26 -4.83 3.24 -4.54
CA ILE A 26 -3.55 2.88 -3.90
C ILE A 26 -2.72 2.05 -4.87
N PHE A 27 -1.46 2.42 -5.07
CA PHE A 27 -0.50 1.65 -5.85
C PHE A 27 0.57 1.09 -4.93
N LEU A 28 0.63 -0.24 -4.81
CA LEU A 28 1.64 -0.93 -4.02
C LEU A 28 2.85 -1.26 -4.90
N VAL A 29 3.99 -0.68 -4.56
CA VAL A 29 5.27 -0.85 -5.26
C VAL A 29 6.40 -1.06 -4.24
N HIS A 30 7.60 -1.38 -4.72
CA HIS A 30 8.81 -1.49 -3.89
C HIS A 30 8.66 -2.39 -2.65
N GLY A 31 8.06 -3.57 -2.82
CA GLY A 31 8.00 -4.62 -1.81
C GLY A 31 8.04 -6.00 -2.45
N GLU A 32 8.34 -7.01 -1.65
CA GLU A 32 8.21 -8.40 -2.07
C GLU A 32 6.74 -8.71 -2.35
N ALA A 33 6.46 -9.45 -3.43
CA ALA A 33 5.10 -9.71 -3.90
C ALA A 33 4.18 -10.26 -2.79
N GLU A 34 4.62 -11.27 -2.05
CA GLU A 34 3.84 -11.88 -0.96
C GLU A 34 3.48 -10.86 0.15
N GLN A 35 4.41 -9.95 0.46
CA GLN A 35 4.20 -8.92 1.48
C GLN A 35 3.23 -7.84 0.97
N MET A 36 3.35 -7.45 -0.30
CA MET A 36 2.42 -6.53 -0.95
C MET A 36 1.01 -7.11 -1.03
N TYR A 37 0.85 -8.37 -1.43
CA TYR A 37 -0.45 -9.07 -1.41
C TYR A 37 -1.06 -9.09 -0.01
N SER A 38 -0.25 -9.45 0.99
CA SER A 38 -0.70 -9.43 2.38
C SER A 38 -1.12 -8.04 2.85
N PHE A 39 -0.49 -6.97 2.33
CA PHE A 39 -0.86 -5.59 2.65
C PHE A 39 -2.12 -5.15 1.93
N ALA A 40 -2.27 -5.44 0.64
CA ALA A 40 -3.50 -5.17 -0.11
C ALA A 40 -4.73 -5.76 0.58
N GLN A 41 -4.70 -7.02 1.01
CA GLN A 41 -5.81 -7.64 1.73
C GLN A 41 -6.19 -6.93 3.04
N ARG A 42 -5.25 -6.21 3.67
CA ARG A 42 -5.54 -5.38 4.83
C ARG A 42 -6.13 -4.04 4.42
N LEU A 43 -5.61 -3.43 3.37
CA LEU A 43 -6.11 -2.17 2.83
C LEU A 43 -7.53 -2.28 2.29
N GLU A 44 -7.88 -3.40 1.64
CA GLU A 44 -9.25 -3.71 1.20
C GLU A 44 -10.26 -3.73 2.36
N LYS A 45 -9.82 -4.08 3.56
CA LYS A 45 -10.67 -4.11 4.77
C LYS A 45 -10.78 -2.77 5.47
N LYS A 46 -9.85 -1.85 5.20
CA LYS A 46 -9.69 -0.59 5.93
C LYS A 46 -10.04 0.64 5.10
N THR A 47 -9.97 0.53 3.78
CA THR A 47 -10.16 1.62 2.85
C THR A 47 -11.18 1.20 1.79
N GLN A 48 -11.81 2.19 1.14
CA GLN A 48 -12.63 1.96 -0.05
C GLN A 48 -11.86 2.21 -1.35
N ALA A 49 -10.54 2.44 -1.25
CA ALA A 49 -9.70 2.73 -2.39
C ALA A 49 -9.50 1.48 -3.25
N GLU A 50 -9.42 1.68 -4.57
CA GLU A 50 -8.99 0.64 -5.49
C GLU A 50 -7.49 0.39 -5.31
N ILE A 51 -7.10 -0.88 -5.13
CA ILE A 51 -5.70 -1.24 -4.85
C ILE A 51 -5.11 -1.91 -6.09
N PHE A 52 -3.96 -1.39 -6.52
CA PHE A 52 -3.21 -1.82 -7.69
C PHE A 52 -1.82 -2.31 -7.29
N MET A 53 -1.34 -3.36 -7.94
CA MET A 53 0.05 -3.84 -7.88
C MET A 53 0.59 -3.82 -9.31
N PRO A 54 1.12 -2.67 -9.77
CA PRO A 54 1.48 -2.52 -11.16
C PRO A 54 2.67 -3.39 -11.54
N GLU A 55 2.66 -3.90 -12.77
CA GLU A 55 3.82 -4.56 -13.36
C GLU A 55 4.75 -3.56 -14.04
N ARG A 56 6.02 -3.95 -14.25
CA ARG A 56 7.01 -3.09 -14.89
C ARG A 56 6.57 -2.77 -16.33
N GLY A 57 6.34 -1.48 -16.60
CA GLY A 57 5.92 -0.98 -17.91
C GLY A 57 4.41 -0.82 -18.06
N GLU A 58 3.64 -1.11 -17.00
CA GLU A 58 2.22 -0.77 -16.94
C GLU A 58 2.03 0.73 -16.68
N GLU A 59 1.05 1.33 -17.34
CA GLU A 59 0.77 2.77 -17.28
C GLU A 59 -0.66 3.01 -16.77
N PHE A 60 -0.82 4.04 -15.93
CA PHE A 60 -2.11 4.42 -15.36
C PHE A 60 -2.37 5.90 -15.60
N SER A 61 -3.58 6.22 -16.08
CA SER A 61 -4.07 7.58 -16.18
C SER A 61 -4.87 7.95 -14.93
N LEU A 62 -4.38 8.94 -14.18
CA LEU A 62 -5.12 9.56 -13.09
C LEU A 62 -5.95 10.71 -13.68
N LYS A 63 -7.22 10.79 -13.30
CA LYS A 63 -8.12 11.86 -13.73
C LYS A 63 -8.07 13.01 -12.76
#